data_AF-A0A0Q6KRT2-F1
#
_entry.id   AF-A0A0Q6KRT2-F1
#
_cell.length_a   1.000
_cell.length_b   1.000
_cell.length_c   1.000
_cell.angle_alpha   90.00
_cell.angle_beta   90.00
_cell.angle_gamma   90.00
#
_symmetry.space_group_name_H-M   'P 1'
#
loop_
_entity.id
_entity.type
_entity.pdbx_description
1 polymer ?
#
loop_
_entity_poly.entity_id
_entity_poly.type
_entity_poly.pdbx_seq_one_letter_code
_entity_poly.pdbx_strand_id
1 'polypeptide(L)' 'MTTNRGVKSWCEVLGDNTVAAAIRDRLLHRSVVLNLDGDSYRLRDHNARSEKLRKATTGTRQPLQ' A
#
# COMPACT_ATOMS: atom_id res chain seq x y z
N MET A 1 14.76 4.15 5.84
CA MET A 1 14.36 2.81 5.38
C MET A 1 12.95 2.89 4.83
N THR A 2 12.67 2.25 3.70
CA THR A 2 11.31 2.16 3.13
C THR A 2 10.91 0.69 3.01
N THR A 3 9.70 0.34 3.43
CA THR A 3 9.19 -1.03 3.36
C THR A 3 7.71 -1.01 2.99
N ASN A 4 7.26 -1.99 2.22
CA ASN A 4 5.84 -2.23 1.94
C ASN A 4 5.16 -3.09 3.01
N ARG A 5 5.88 -3.42 4.08
CA ARG A 5 5.41 -4.25 5.20
C ARG A 5 5.55 -3.47 6.50
N GLY A 6 4.46 -3.39 7.26
CA GLY A 6 4.44 -2.72 8.56
C GLY A 6 5.45 -3.33 9.53
N VAL A 7 5.97 -2.51 10.45
CA VAL A 7 7.04 -2.91 11.38
C VAL A 7 6.69 -4.17 12.19
N LYS A 8 5.40 -4.35 12.52
CA LYS A 8 4.89 -5.52 13.25
C LYS A 8 5.14 -6.84 12.53
N SER A 9 5.05 -6.89 11.20
CA SER A 9 5.19 -8.13 10.42
C SER A 9 6.65 -8.51 10.16
N TRP A 10 7.63 -7.72 10.62
CA TRP A 10 9.03 -8.02 10.36
C TRP A 10 9.52 -9.29 11.07
N CYS A 11 8.87 -9.69 12.18
CA CYS A 11 9.17 -10.94 12.87
C CYS A 11 8.93 -12.16 11.96
N GLU A 12 7.87 -12.13 11.15
CA GLU A 12 7.55 -13.19 10.20
C GLU A 12 8.47 -13.16 8.97
N VAL A 13 8.83 -11.96 8.50
CA VAL A 13 9.68 -11.79 7.30
C VAL A 13 11.12 -12.21 7.57
N LEU A 14 11.63 -11.98 8.78
CA LEU A 14 13.03 -12.26 9.14
C LEU A 14 13.26 -13.70 9.63
N GLY A 15 12.20 -14.48 9.86
CA GLY A 15 12.28 -15.91 10.20
C GLY A 15 12.78 -16.23 11.61
N ASP A 16 13.46 -15.30 12.27
CA ASP A 16 13.89 -15.40 13.67
C ASP A 16 13.35 -14.20 14.46
N ASN A 17 12.44 -14.50 15.40
CA ASN A 17 11.81 -13.51 16.25
C ASN A 17 12.81 -12.73 17.12
N THR A 18 13.89 -13.37 17.56
CA THR A 18 14.91 -12.76 18.42
C THR A 18 15.73 -11.74 17.63
N VAL A 19 16.18 -12.13 16.43
CA VAL A 19 16.93 -11.24 15.54
C VAL A 19 16.05 -10.09 15.05
N ALA A 20 14.79 -10.37 14.70
CA ALA A 20 13.83 -9.36 14.29
C ALA A 20 13.58 -8.31 15.37
N ALA A 21 13.42 -8.75 16.63
CA ALA A 21 13.26 -7.85 17.76
C ALA A 21 14.51 -6.98 17.98
N ALA A 22 15.71 -7.56 17.94
CA ALA A 22 16.96 -6.82 18.12
C ALA A 22 17.24 -5.81 16.99
N ILE A 23 16.90 -6.15 15.74
CA ILE A 23 17.00 -5.22 14.62
C ILE A 23 15.97 -4.09 14.76
N ARG A 24 14.73 -4.43 15.10
CA ARG A 24 13.67 -3.45 15.35
C ARG A 24 14.08 -2.47 16.44
N ASP A 25 14.57 -2.96 17.58
CA ASP A 25 14.98 -2.13 18.71
C ASP A 25 16.02 -1.09 18.27
N ARG A 26 17.10 -1.53 17.62
CA ARG A 26 18.17 -0.63 17.14
C ARG A 26 17.69 0.38 16.09
N LEU A 27 16.82 -0.04 15.16
CA LEU A 27 16.31 0.84 14.10
C LEU A 27 15.29 1.85 14.62
N LEU A 28 14.39 1.43 15.52
CA LEU A 28 13.34 2.28 16.07
C LEU A 28 13.84 3.20 17.19
N HIS A 29 14.97 2.89 17.82
CA HIS A 29 15.53 3.71 18.91
C HIS A 29 15.80 5.18 18.52
N ARG A 30 16.19 5.44 17.26
CA ARG A 30 16.48 6.80 16.76
C ARG A 30 15.79 7.10 15.43
N SER A 31 14.58 6.60 15.23
CA SER A 31 13.80 6.90 14.01
C SER A 31 12.35 7.19 14.31
N VAL A 32 11.68 7.83 13.35
CA VAL A 32 10.25 8.07 13.37
C VAL A 32 9.61 7.18 12.32
N VAL A 33 8.54 6.48 12.70
CA VAL A 33 7.78 5.62 11.80
C VAL A 33 6.70 6.46 11.12
N LEU A 34 6.77 6.56 9.79
CA LEU A 34 5.75 7.17 8.96
C LEU A 34 5.00 6.07 8.22
N ASN A 35 3.71 5.91 8.49
CA ASN A 35 2.84 5.02 7.72
C ASN A 35 2.34 5.78 6.50
N LEU A 36 2.54 5.20 5.33
CA LEU A 36 2.13 5.77 4.05
C LEU A 36 1.04 4.88 3.46
N ASP A 37 -0.15 5.45 3.32
CA ASP A 37 -1.33 4.81 2.75
C ASP A 37 -1.80 5.60 1.52
N GLY A 38 -2.61 4.95 0.68
CA GLY A 38 -3.19 5.55 -0.53
C GLY A 38 -2.87 4.78 -1.80
N ASP A 39 -3.43 5.25 -2.92
CA ASP A 39 -3.28 4.60 -4.21
C ASP A 39 -1.85 4.67 -4.73
N SER A 40 -1.45 3.62 -5.47
CA SER A 40 -0.14 3.59 -6.13
C SER A 40 0.00 4.78 -7.08
N TYR A 41 0.97 5.64 -6.81
CA TYR A 41 1.29 6.78 -7.68
C TYR A 41 1.54 6.34 -9.13
N ARG A 42 2.19 5.19 -9.33
CA ARG A 42 2.49 4.63 -10.66
C ARG A 42 1.23 4.27 -11.45
N LEU A 43 0.13 3.97 -10.74
CA LEU A 43 -1.12 3.57 -11.35
C LEU A 43 -2.09 4.75 -11.54
N ARG A 44 -1.69 5.97 -11.17
CA ARG A 44 -2.56 7.15 -11.25
C ARG A 44 -3.12 7.37 -12.65
N ASP A 45 -2.29 7.34 -13.68
CA ASP A 45 -2.71 7.55 -15.07
C ASP A 45 -3.53 6.37 -15.61
N HIS A 46 -3.14 5.16 -15.24
CA HIS A 46 -3.89 3.95 -15.56
C HIS A 46 -5.29 3.97 -14.94
N ASN A 47 -5.40 4.36 -13.68
CA ASN A 47 -6.67 4.49 -12.96
C ASN A 47 -7.52 5.62 -13.56
N ALA A 48 -6.91 6.76 -13.91
CA ALA A 48 -7.62 7.85 -14.59
C ALA A 48 -8.19 7.41 -15.94
N ARG A 49 -7.43 6.63 -16.72
CA ARG A 49 -7.91 6.04 -17.99
C ARG A 49 -9.02 5.03 -17.75
N SER A 50 -8.83 4.11 -16.80
CA SER A 50 -9.81 3.08 -16.45
C SER A 50 -11.13 3.71 -15.98
N GLU A 51 -11.07 4.79 -15.20
CA GLU A 51 -12.23 5.52 -14.72
C GLU A 51 -12.99 6.22 -15.85
N LYS A 52 -12.28 6.80 -16.84
CA LYS A 52 -12.92 7.35 -18.05
C LYS A 52 -13.67 6.26 -18.83
N LEU A 53 -13.04 5.10 -19.01
CA LEU A 53 -13.66 3.95 -19.67
C LEU A 53 -14.90 3.46 -18.90
N ARG A 54 -14.79 3.35 -17.57
CA ARG A 54 -15.90 2.95 -16.70
C ARG A 54 -17.09 3.89 -16.82
N LYS A 55 -16.86 5.21 -16.83
CA LYS A 55 -17.92 6.22 -17.01
C LYS A 55 -18.59 6.12 -18.38
N ALA A 56 -17.82 5.91 -19.44
CA ALA A 56 -18.37 5.75 -20.80
C ALA A 56 -19.28 4.52 -20.91
N THR A 57 -18.91 3.41 -20.27
CA THR A 57 -19.70 2.16 -20.34
C THR A 57 -20.89 2.14 -19.38
N THR A 58 -20.81 2.86 -18.25
CA THR A 58 -21.88 2.85 -17.22
C THR A 58 -23.01 3.86 -17.55
N GLY A 59 -22.74 4.86 -18.39
CA GLY A 59 -23.73 5.90 -18.78
C GLY A 59 -24.79 5.49 -19.80
N THR A 60 -24.74 4.29 -20.37
CA THR A 60 -25.58 3.89 -21.53
C THR A 60 -26.74 2.95 -21.19
N ARG A 61 -27.01 2.65 -19.92
CA ARG A 61 -28.23 1.91 -19.55
C ARG A 61 -29.40 2.89 -19.45
N GLN A 62 -29.94 3.30 -20.60
CA GLN A 62 -31.31 3.82 -20.65
C GLN A 62 -32.25 2.69 -20.22
N PRO A 63 -33.10 2.88 -19.19
CA PRO A 63 -34.12 1.90 -18.88
C PRO A 63 -35.10 1.84 -20.05
N LEU A 64 -35.28 0.64 -20.60
CA LEU A 64 -36.30 0.36 -21.60
C LEU A 64 -37.66 0.62 -20.94
N GLN A 65 -38.32 1.71 -21.36
CA GLN A 65 -39.75 1.92 -21.11
C GLN A 65 -40.57 1.15 -22.15
#